data_AF-A0AAN7GXQ6-F1
#
_entry.id   AF-A0AAN7GXQ6-F1
#
_cell.length_a   1.000
_cell.length_b   1.000
_cell.length_c   1.000
_cell.angle_alpha   90.00
_cell.angle_beta   90.00
_cell.angle_gamma   90.00
#
_symmetry.space_group_name_H-M   'P 1'
#
loop_
_entity.id
_entity.type
_entity.pdbx_description
1 polymer ?
#
loop_
_entity_poly.entity_id
_entity_poly.type
_entity_poly.pdbx_seq_one_letter_code
_entity_poly.pdbx_strand_id
1 'polypeptide(L)'
;MMLFLISCFSFVLLSNHLPFKLFKPNPGGFAFSALARLFFSEMRKLVPKLTRVLAKKVGDDEGNKMSLLDLPELTLECILERLPPSGLCQMGQVCASMRDMCRSDHLWERHFNRKWGRLVGDSAYRQWQCKVKSRKTEHSGCHHLRRERKCRWQSAWMRAIFGWEAKSRCSPLPVGSTMAWYLSLESGQLWFPAQVYNRENGHAGFLLSCYDADVSYDSKTNTFQARYPSQGRRMVEENIPWERLRAPPVDTQPLELHVSDCLGSLRPGDHIEVQWRKSKEFPYGWWYGVVGHLQSCSENEAHCCCLQNDEVMLEFNQHPLESRWRRTMISRKSHRESGNEVSGFYGGIRKLSEHSEISTWESLWPTLTT
;
A
#
# COMPACT_ATOMS: atom_id res chain seq x y z
N MET A 1 -29.69 22.16 -8.76
CA MET A 1 -28.27 21.76 -8.77
C MET A 1 -27.46 22.42 -7.65
N MET A 2 -27.46 23.76 -7.51
CA MET A 2 -26.70 24.45 -6.44
C MET A 2 -27.08 24.04 -5.01
N LEU A 3 -28.37 23.93 -4.69
CA LEU A 3 -28.83 23.51 -3.34
C LEU A 3 -28.49 22.04 -2.99
N PHE A 4 -28.34 21.16 -3.99
CA PHE A 4 -27.93 19.77 -3.83
C PHE A 4 -26.43 19.66 -3.55
N LEU A 5 -25.63 20.45 -4.25
CA LEU A 5 -24.21 20.58 -3.96
C LEU A 5 -24.00 21.17 -2.55
N ILE A 6 -24.75 22.19 -2.16
CA ILE A 6 -24.66 22.77 -0.79
C ILE A 6 -25.02 21.73 0.27
N SER A 7 -26.11 20.95 0.11
CA SER A 7 -26.49 19.94 1.11
C SER A 7 -25.53 18.74 1.20
N CYS A 8 -24.93 18.33 0.07
CA CYS A 8 -23.91 17.28 0.06
C CYS A 8 -22.58 17.79 0.65
N PHE A 9 -22.21 19.04 0.39
CA PHE A 9 -21.02 19.66 0.98
C PHE A 9 -21.17 19.89 2.50
N SER A 10 -22.36 20.30 2.98
CA SER A 10 -22.61 20.44 4.43
C SER A 10 -22.48 19.12 5.17
N PHE A 11 -22.97 18.01 4.61
CA PHE A 11 -22.88 16.69 5.27
C PHE A 11 -21.44 16.14 5.29
N VAL A 12 -20.67 16.35 4.21
CA VAL A 12 -19.25 15.98 4.15
C VAL A 12 -18.42 16.83 5.12
N LEU A 13 -18.68 18.14 5.21
CA LEU A 13 -18.02 19.03 6.16
C LEU A 13 -18.35 18.68 7.63
N LEU A 14 -19.62 18.40 7.95
CA LEU A 14 -20.03 17.98 9.31
C LEU A 14 -19.44 16.62 9.72
N SER A 15 -19.24 15.69 8.78
CA SER A 15 -18.58 14.40 9.06
C SER A 15 -17.07 14.50 9.31
N ASN A 16 -16.43 15.56 8.81
CA ASN A 16 -14.99 15.80 8.95
C ASN A 16 -14.62 16.65 10.18
N HIS A 17 -15.58 17.31 10.82
CA HIS A 17 -15.34 18.22 11.97
C HIS A 17 -15.71 17.65 13.34
N LEU A 18 -16.16 16.39 13.45
CA LEU A 18 -16.33 15.75 14.75
C LEU A 18 -14.95 15.36 15.32
N PRO A 19 -14.52 15.94 16.45
CA PRO A 19 -13.23 15.58 17.04
C PRO A 19 -13.29 14.12 17.52
N PHE A 20 -12.38 13.29 17.02
CA PHE A 20 -12.13 11.90 17.42
C PHE A 20 -11.62 11.75 18.88
N LYS A 21 -11.93 12.71 19.76
CA LYS A 21 -11.59 12.71 21.18
C LYS A 21 -12.86 12.81 22.02
N LEU A 22 -13.64 11.74 22.03
CA LEU A 22 -14.41 11.28 23.19
C LEU A 22 -15.06 9.99 22.73
N PHE A 23 -14.53 8.85 23.12
CA PHE A 23 -15.22 7.57 23.35
C PHE A 23 -14.16 6.46 23.34
N LYS A 24 -13.82 5.97 24.53
CA LYS A 24 -13.11 4.69 24.67
C LYS A 24 -13.97 3.60 24.03
N PRO A 25 -13.42 2.71 23.19
CA PRO A 25 -14.20 1.66 22.56
C PRO A 25 -14.48 0.55 23.58
N ASN A 26 -15.76 0.32 23.86
CA ASN A 26 -16.21 -0.93 24.46
C ASN A 26 -16.39 -1.98 23.33
N PRO A 27 -16.13 -3.27 23.57
CA PRO A 27 -16.12 -4.28 22.52
C PRO A 27 -17.55 -4.72 22.21
N GLY A 28 -18.17 -4.10 21.21
CA GLY A 28 -19.50 -4.49 20.75
C GLY A 28 -19.88 -3.72 19.50
N GLY A 29 -20.13 -4.44 18.40
CA GLY A 29 -20.38 -3.93 17.06
C GLY A 29 -21.68 -3.13 16.85
N PHE A 30 -22.13 -2.36 17.84
CA PHE A 30 -23.37 -1.60 17.78
C PHE A 30 -23.25 -0.26 17.02
N ALA A 31 -22.10 0.41 17.05
CA ALA A 31 -21.92 1.75 16.47
C ALA A 31 -22.00 1.78 14.93
N PHE A 32 -21.53 0.73 14.25
CA PHE A 32 -21.58 0.64 12.79
C PHE A 32 -23.01 0.51 12.24
N SER A 33 -23.92 -0.07 13.03
CA SER A 33 -25.32 -0.23 12.63
C SER A 33 -26.09 1.11 12.65
N ALA A 34 -25.63 2.10 13.42
CA ALA A 34 -26.29 3.41 13.53
C ALA A 34 -25.92 4.31 12.35
N LEU A 35 -24.65 4.36 11.97
CA LEU A 35 -24.16 5.12 10.81
C LEU A 35 -24.73 4.60 9.49
N ALA A 36 -24.79 3.28 9.32
CA ALA A 36 -25.46 2.67 8.16
C ALA A 36 -26.96 3.02 8.14
N ARG A 37 -27.65 2.96 9.28
CA ARG A 37 -29.07 3.34 9.37
C ARG A 37 -29.32 4.82 9.08
N LEU A 38 -28.42 5.71 9.51
CA LEU A 38 -28.49 7.15 9.22
C LEU A 38 -28.25 7.43 7.74
N PHE A 39 -27.27 6.75 7.12
CA PHE A 39 -27.03 6.82 5.67
C PHE A 39 -28.24 6.33 4.86
N PHE A 40 -28.81 5.17 5.22
CA PHE A 40 -30.02 4.65 4.60
C PHE A 40 -31.25 5.55 4.84
N SER A 41 -31.34 6.21 6.00
CA SER A 41 -32.39 7.19 6.31
C SER A 41 -32.28 8.43 5.44
N GLU A 42 -31.09 8.98 5.24
CA GLU A 42 -30.93 10.17 4.39
C GLU A 42 -31.01 9.87 2.90
N MET A 43 -30.52 8.71 2.46
CA MET A 43 -30.76 8.23 1.09
C MET A 43 -32.27 8.05 0.84
N ARG A 44 -33.05 7.56 1.81
CA ARG A 44 -34.52 7.49 1.71
C ARG A 44 -35.21 8.86 1.60
N LYS A 45 -34.59 9.95 2.07
CA LYS A 45 -35.15 11.32 1.94
C LYS A 45 -34.70 12.04 0.67
N LEU A 46 -33.53 11.71 0.14
CA LEU A 46 -32.96 12.27 -1.09
C LEU A 46 -33.51 11.62 -2.35
N VAL A 47 -33.74 10.30 -2.34
CA VAL A 47 -34.28 9.55 -3.48
C VAL A 47 -35.65 10.09 -3.95
N PRO A 48 -36.64 10.38 -3.07
CA PRO A 48 -37.92 10.96 -3.48
C PRO A 48 -37.80 12.38 -4.06
N LYS A 49 -36.81 13.17 -3.64
CA LYS A 49 -36.58 14.52 -4.17
C LYS A 49 -35.91 14.48 -5.54
N LEU A 50 -35.00 13.54 -5.78
CA LEU A 50 -34.35 13.34 -7.07
C LEU A 50 -35.35 12.77 -8.10
N THR A 51 -36.18 11.81 -7.69
CA THR A 51 -37.26 11.27 -8.54
C THR A 51 -38.31 12.32 -8.86
N ARG A 52 -38.65 13.25 -7.95
CA ARG A 52 -39.56 14.37 -8.25
C ARG A 52 -39.01 15.36 -9.28
N VAL A 53 -37.70 15.62 -9.27
CA VAL A 53 -37.06 16.53 -10.24
C VAL A 53 -36.95 15.89 -11.62
N LEU A 54 -36.80 14.56 -11.70
CA LEU A 54 -36.78 13.80 -12.96
C LEU A 54 -38.21 13.51 -13.49
N ALA A 55 -39.17 13.23 -12.62
CA ALA A 55 -40.58 13.04 -12.95
C ALA A 55 -41.23 14.33 -13.48
N LYS A 56 -40.72 15.52 -13.11
CA LYS A 56 -41.19 16.79 -13.70
C LYS A 56 -40.85 16.93 -15.20
N LYS A 57 -40.10 15.99 -15.77
CA LYS A 57 -39.71 15.96 -17.20
C LYS A 57 -40.43 14.90 -18.03
N VAL A 58 -41.23 14.03 -17.42
CA VAL A 58 -41.97 12.96 -18.11
C VAL A 58 -43.39 12.94 -17.56
N GLY A 59 -44.36 13.08 -18.46
CA GLY A 59 -45.78 13.16 -18.12
C GLY A 59 -46.25 12.03 -17.20
N ASP A 60 -47.25 12.40 -16.41
CA ASP A 60 -47.97 11.61 -15.41
C ASP A 60 -48.49 10.30 -16.03
N ASP A 61 -48.00 9.15 -15.55
CA ASP A 61 -48.67 7.86 -15.71
C ASP A 61 -48.52 7.04 -14.43
N GLU A 62 -49.65 6.53 -13.95
CA GLU A 62 -49.83 5.91 -12.64
C GLU A 62 -49.09 4.57 -12.52
N GLY A 63 -48.35 4.41 -11.41
CA GLY A 63 -48.05 3.09 -10.85
C GLY A 63 -46.71 2.45 -11.24
N ASN A 64 -45.88 3.07 -12.08
CA ASN A 64 -44.56 2.49 -12.36
C ASN A 64 -43.57 2.84 -11.24
N LYS A 65 -43.33 1.90 -10.32
CA LYS A 65 -42.28 2.01 -9.30
C LYS A 65 -40.92 2.02 -10.01
N MET A 66 -40.39 3.21 -10.28
CA MET A 66 -39.03 3.37 -10.83
C MET A 66 -38.03 2.55 -10.00
N SER A 67 -37.48 1.52 -10.63
CA SER A 67 -36.42 0.67 -10.12
C SER A 67 -35.07 1.37 -10.28
N LEU A 68 -34.10 0.98 -9.46
CA LEU A 68 -32.71 1.42 -9.63
C LEU A 68 -32.21 1.06 -11.04
N LEU A 69 -32.60 -0.10 -11.57
CA LEU A 69 -32.22 -0.57 -12.90
C LEU A 69 -32.83 0.25 -14.05
N ASP A 70 -33.82 1.11 -13.78
CA ASP A 70 -34.46 1.95 -14.79
C ASP A 70 -33.70 3.27 -14.99
N LEU A 71 -32.66 3.51 -14.19
CA LEU A 71 -31.78 4.66 -14.36
C LEU A 71 -30.82 4.46 -15.56
N PRO A 72 -30.43 5.55 -16.25
CA PRO A 72 -29.39 5.47 -17.28
C PRO A 72 -28.08 4.90 -16.71
N GLU A 73 -27.37 4.10 -17.51
CA GLU A 73 -26.15 3.37 -17.12
C GLU A 73 -25.10 4.28 -16.43
N LEU A 74 -24.80 5.43 -17.02
CA LEU A 74 -23.86 6.41 -16.43
C LEU A 74 -24.31 6.93 -15.05
N THR A 75 -25.62 7.03 -14.82
CA THR A 75 -26.15 7.47 -13.50
C THR A 75 -25.96 6.37 -12.46
N LEU A 76 -26.13 5.11 -12.86
CA LEU A 76 -25.89 3.96 -12.01
C LEU A 76 -24.42 3.81 -11.65
N GLU A 77 -23.53 3.92 -12.63
CA GLU A 77 -22.09 3.89 -12.40
C GLU A 77 -21.66 5.01 -11.43
N CYS A 78 -22.17 6.23 -11.61
CA CYS A 78 -21.90 7.34 -10.68
C CYS A 78 -22.35 7.06 -9.24
N ILE A 79 -23.43 6.30 -9.06
CA ILE A 79 -23.91 5.88 -7.73
C ILE A 79 -22.99 4.80 -7.16
N LEU A 80 -22.65 3.80 -7.97
CA LEU A 80 -21.79 2.69 -7.57
C LEU A 80 -20.37 3.13 -7.23
N GLU A 81 -19.79 4.06 -7.97
CA GLU A 81 -18.44 4.61 -7.72
C GLU A 81 -18.30 5.29 -6.35
N ARG A 82 -19.43 5.70 -5.76
CA ARG A 82 -19.46 6.33 -4.42
C ARG A 82 -19.59 5.31 -3.29
N LEU A 83 -19.89 4.05 -3.60
CA LEU A 83 -20.01 3.00 -2.59
C LEU A 83 -18.63 2.56 -2.10
N PRO A 84 -18.48 2.17 -0.83
CA PRO A 84 -17.26 1.49 -0.39
C PRO A 84 -17.19 0.09 -1.03
N PRO A 85 -16.01 -0.56 -1.02
CA PRO A 85 -15.84 -1.92 -1.53
C PRO A 85 -16.86 -2.94 -1.01
N SER A 86 -17.24 -2.85 0.27
CA SER A 86 -18.29 -3.70 0.85
C SER A 86 -19.67 -3.43 0.26
N GLY A 87 -19.98 -2.17 -0.05
CA GLY A 87 -21.22 -1.75 -0.71
C GLY A 87 -21.30 -2.24 -2.15
N LEU A 88 -20.19 -2.19 -2.90
CA LEU A 88 -20.08 -2.78 -4.23
C LEU A 88 -20.34 -4.30 -4.20
N CYS A 89 -19.72 -5.01 -3.24
CA CYS A 89 -19.97 -6.44 -3.03
C CYS A 89 -21.44 -6.73 -2.67
N GLN A 90 -22.10 -5.88 -1.88
CA GLN A 90 -23.52 -6.05 -1.53
C GLN A 90 -24.44 -5.81 -2.73
N MET A 91 -24.20 -4.74 -3.49
CA MET A 91 -24.98 -4.43 -4.69
C MET A 91 -24.84 -5.52 -5.76
N GLY A 92 -23.65 -6.10 -5.90
CA GLY A 92 -23.43 -7.24 -6.81
C GLY A 92 -24.21 -8.51 -6.47
N GLN A 93 -24.89 -8.58 -5.32
CA GLN A 93 -25.75 -9.70 -4.94
C GLN A 93 -27.21 -9.53 -5.37
N VAL A 94 -27.62 -8.31 -5.73
CA VAL A 94 -29.04 -7.98 -5.97
C VAL A 94 -29.57 -8.65 -7.23
N CYS A 95 -28.85 -8.58 -8.36
CA CYS A 95 -29.23 -9.22 -9.62
C CYS A 95 -27.99 -9.48 -10.50
N ALA A 96 -28.16 -10.14 -11.65
CA ALA A 96 -27.06 -10.42 -12.58
C ALA A 96 -26.45 -9.13 -13.17
N SER A 97 -27.29 -8.19 -13.63
CA SER A 97 -26.85 -6.90 -14.17
C SER A 97 -26.02 -6.09 -13.15
N MET A 98 -26.49 -5.98 -11.90
CA MET A 98 -25.73 -5.31 -10.83
C MET A 98 -24.42 -6.03 -10.50
N ARG A 99 -24.39 -7.36 -10.59
CA ARG A 99 -23.18 -8.15 -10.38
C ARG A 99 -22.10 -7.81 -11.38
N ASP A 100 -22.46 -7.73 -12.66
CA ASP A 100 -21.51 -7.44 -13.73
C ASP A 100 -21.01 -6.00 -13.62
N MET A 101 -21.91 -5.04 -13.39
CA MET A 101 -21.54 -3.64 -13.20
C MET A 101 -20.62 -3.43 -11.98
N CYS A 102 -20.96 -4.01 -10.82
CA CYS A 102 -20.14 -3.91 -9.60
C CYS A 102 -18.78 -4.63 -9.68
N ARG A 103 -18.55 -5.44 -10.72
CA ARG A 103 -17.27 -6.11 -11.00
C ARG A 103 -16.37 -5.35 -11.95
N SER A 104 -16.85 -4.25 -12.53
CA SER A 104 -16.10 -3.44 -13.49
C SER A 104 -14.87 -2.83 -12.84
N ASP A 105 -13.71 -2.99 -13.48
CA ASP A 105 -12.42 -2.61 -12.87
C ASP A 105 -12.31 -1.12 -12.56
N HIS A 106 -12.91 -0.24 -13.38
CA HIS A 106 -12.90 1.21 -13.15
C HIS A 106 -13.49 1.61 -11.78
N LEU A 107 -14.50 0.89 -11.27
CA LEU A 107 -15.07 1.13 -9.94
C LEU A 107 -14.08 0.78 -8.82
N TRP A 108 -13.20 -0.19 -9.08
CA TRP A 108 -12.23 -0.70 -8.11
C TRP A 108 -10.88 0.00 -8.20
N GLU A 109 -10.47 0.51 -9.36
CA GLU A 109 -9.21 1.24 -9.56
C GLU A 109 -9.04 2.40 -8.58
N ARG A 110 -10.10 3.19 -8.39
CA ARG A 110 -10.08 4.30 -7.45
C ARG A 110 -9.89 3.84 -6.01
N HIS A 111 -10.59 2.79 -5.59
CA HIS A 111 -10.44 2.21 -4.25
C HIS A 111 -9.07 1.59 -4.04
N PHE A 112 -8.58 0.90 -5.07
CA PHE A 112 -7.27 0.27 -5.09
C PHE A 112 -6.17 1.32 -4.94
N ASN A 113 -6.13 2.33 -5.80
CA ASN A 113 -5.11 3.36 -5.75
C ASN A 113 -5.12 4.12 -4.43
N ARG A 114 -6.31 4.39 -3.87
CA ARG A 114 -6.44 5.08 -2.58
C ARG A 114 -5.86 4.30 -1.40
N LYS A 115 -6.01 2.97 -1.38
CA LYS A 115 -5.58 2.13 -0.25
C LYS A 115 -4.23 1.46 -0.48
N TRP A 116 -4.07 0.84 -1.65
CA TRP A 116 -2.95 -0.04 -1.99
C TRP A 116 -1.92 0.60 -2.92
N GLY A 117 -2.28 1.68 -3.63
CA GLY A 117 -1.44 2.27 -4.68
C GLY A 117 -0.05 2.70 -4.22
N ARG A 118 0.13 3.11 -2.95
CA ARG A 118 1.44 3.48 -2.39
C ARG A 118 2.32 2.26 -2.06
N LEU A 119 1.70 1.11 -1.77
CA LEU A 119 2.38 -0.05 -1.18
C LEU A 119 2.64 -1.16 -2.20
N VAL A 120 1.74 -1.35 -3.15
CA VAL A 120 1.73 -2.50 -4.04
C VAL A 120 2.20 -2.08 -5.43
N GLY A 121 3.40 -2.53 -5.81
CA GLY A 121 3.97 -2.30 -7.14
C GLY A 121 3.79 -3.48 -8.11
N ASP A 122 4.40 -3.35 -9.28
CA ASP A 122 4.31 -4.32 -10.37
C ASP A 122 4.83 -5.71 -9.99
N SER A 123 5.88 -5.78 -9.16
CA SER A 123 6.46 -7.04 -8.69
C SER A 123 5.43 -7.85 -7.88
N ALA A 124 4.70 -7.19 -6.97
CA ALA A 124 3.63 -7.80 -6.20
C ALA A 124 2.46 -8.27 -7.09
N TYR A 125 2.08 -7.46 -8.08
CA TYR A 125 1.04 -7.83 -9.03
C TYR A 125 1.43 -9.06 -9.87
N ARG A 126 2.66 -9.09 -10.40
CA ARG A 126 3.23 -10.24 -11.13
C ARG A 126 3.20 -11.51 -10.29
N GLN A 127 3.63 -11.45 -9.03
CA GLN A 127 3.61 -12.61 -8.13
C GLN A 127 2.19 -13.13 -7.88
N TRP A 128 1.21 -12.24 -7.70
CA TRP A 128 -0.18 -12.65 -7.55
C TRP A 128 -0.72 -13.33 -8.81
N GLN A 129 -0.47 -12.75 -9.99
CA GLN A 129 -0.90 -13.36 -11.25
C GLN A 129 -0.33 -14.79 -11.39
N CYS A 130 0.94 -15.00 -11.06
CA CYS A 130 1.56 -16.33 -11.06
C CYS A 130 0.88 -17.30 -10.08
N LYS A 131 0.61 -16.86 -8.83
CA LYS A 131 -0.12 -17.67 -7.83
C LYS A 131 -1.52 -18.06 -8.31
N VAL A 132 -2.22 -17.13 -8.96
CA VAL A 132 -3.57 -17.38 -9.50
C VAL A 132 -3.52 -18.35 -10.69
N LYS A 133 -2.53 -18.22 -11.59
CA LYS A 133 -2.34 -19.12 -12.73
C LYS A 133 -1.93 -20.54 -12.31
N SER A 134 -1.01 -20.68 -11.35
CA SER A 134 -0.56 -21.97 -10.82
C SER A 134 -1.73 -22.77 -10.22
N ARG A 135 -2.55 -22.13 -9.39
CA ARG A 135 -3.76 -22.75 -8.81
C ARG A 135 -4.75 -23.26 -9.86
N LYS A 136 -4.85 -22.60 -11.03
CA LYS A 136 -5.71 -23.08 -12.11
C LYS A 136 -5.17 -24.35 -12.76
N THR A 137 -3.84 -24.47 -12.88
CA THR A 137 -3.15 -25.57 -13.57
C THR A 137 -3.18 -26.86 -12.74
N GLU A 138 -3.00 -26.76 -11.42
CA GLU A 138 -3.15 -27.89 -10.49
C GLU A 138 -4.57 -28.48 -10.50
N HIS A 139 -5.58 -27.66 -10.79
CA HIS A 139 -6.97 -28.10 -10.89
C HIS A 139 -7.37 -28.67 -12.26
N SER A 140 -6.51 -28.56 -13.28
CA SER A 140 -6.72 -29.14 -14.62
C SER A 140 -6.03 -30.49 -14.83
N GLY A 141 -5.15 -30.93 -13.92
CA GLY A 141 -4.42 -32.21 -14.04
C GLY A 141 -5.16 -33.47 -13.56
N CYS A 142 -6.42 -33.36 -13.12
CA CYS A 142 -7.18 -34.52 -12.61
C CYS A 142 -8.45 -34.74 -13.44
N HIS A 143 -8.26 -35.21 -14.68
CA HIS A 143 -9.34 -35.74 -15.51
C HIS A 143 -9.68 -37.17 -15.07
N HIS A 144 -10.34 -37.38 -13.91
CA HIS A 144 -11.43 -38.38 -13.90
C HIS A 144 -12.41 -38.38 -12.72
N LEU A 145 -12.18 -37.76 -11.56
CA LEU A 145 -13.18 -37.79 -10.48
C LEU A 145 -13.23 -36.48 -9.68
N ARG A 146 -13.99 -35.49 -10.18
CA ARG A 146 -14.80 -34.52 -9.39
C ARG A 146 -15.29 -33.36 -10.25
N ARG A 147 -16.57 -33.39 -10.62
CA ARG A 147 -17.27 -32.23 -11.21
C ARG A 147 -17.83 -31.27 -10.15
N GLU A 148 -17.47 -31.42 -8.87
CA GLU A 148 -18.13 -30.69 -7.76
C GLU A 148 -17.20 -29.89 -6.81
N ARG A 149 -15.99 -29.51 -7.26
CA ARG A 149 -15.08 -28.68 -6.43
C ARG A 149 -14.73 -27.31 -7.03
N LYS A 150 -15.45 -26.85 -8.05
CA LYS A 150 -15.31 -25.47 -8.55
C LYS A 150 -15.99 -24.49 -7.57
N CYS A 151 -15.27 -23.44 -7.17
CA CYS A 151 -15.74 -22.27 -6.41
C CYS A 151 -15.93 -22.38 -4.88
N ARG A 152 -15.33 -23.36 -4.18
CA ARG A 152 -15.41 -23.39 -2.70
C ARG A 152 -14.52 -22.33 -2.01
N TRP A 153 -13.33 -22.07 -2.55
CA TRP A 153 -12.44 -21.01 -2.02
C TRP A 153 -12.94 -19.61 -2.39
N GLN A 154 -13.47 -19.44 -3.61
CA GLN A 154 -14.07 -18.17 -4.07
C GLN A 154 -15.43 -17.83 -3.42
N SER A 155 -15.98 -18.75 -2.63
CA SER A 155 -17.14 -18.46 -1.79
C SER A 155 -16.73 -18.35 -0.32
N ALA A 156 -15.66 -19.02 0.13
CA ALA A 156 -15.13 -18.92 1.49
C ALA A 156 -14.39 -17.59 1.76
N TRP A 157 -13.66 -17.04 0.79
CA TRP A 157 -12.94 -15.76 0.92
C TRP A 157 -13.87 -14.53 1.01
N MET A 158 -14.89 -14.41 0.14
CA MET A 158 -15.94 -13.38 0.22
C MET A 158 -16.79 -13.56 1.48
N ARG A 159 -16.98 -14.81 1.96
CA ARG A 159 -17.57 -15.10 3.28
C ARG A 159 -16.75 -14.50 4.41
N ALA A 160 -15.44 -14.76 4.42
CA ALA A 160 -14.55 -14.38 5.52
C ALA A 160 -14.31 -12.87 5.60
N ILE A 161 -14.25 -12.17 4.46
CA ILE A 161 -13.96 -10.73 4.42
C ILE A 161 -15.23 -9.88 4.55
N PHE A 162 -16.37 -10.35 4.02
CA PHE A 162 -17.61 -9.54 3.93
C PHE A 162 -18.87 -10.22 4.47
N GLY A 163 -18.79 -11.39 5.11
CA GLY A 163 -19.97 -12.09 5.64
C GLY A 163 -20.92 -12.64 4.57
N TRP A 164 -20.44 -12.82 3.33
CA TRP A 164 -21.21 -13.23 2.15
C TRP A 164 -21.82 -14.65 2.28
N GLU A 165 -23.11 -14.88 2.58
CA GLU A 165 -23.67 -16.24 2.48
C GLU A 165 -23.84 -16.69 1.02
N ALA A 166 -22.85 -17.40 0.47
CA ALA A 166 -22.89 -17.91 -0.90
C ALA A 166 -23.92 -19.05 -1.07
N LYS A 167 -25.19 -18.72 -1.26
CA LYS A 167 -26.20 -19.64 -1.83
C LYS A 167 -26.27 -19.58 -3.36
N SER A 168 -25.67 -18.55 -4.00
CA SER A 168 -25.70 -18.38 -5.46
C SER A 168 -24.39 -18.79 -6.14
N ARG A 169 -24.51 -19.49 -7.27
CA ARG A 169 -23.42 -19.88 -8.18
C ARG A 169 -22.76 -18.61 -8.74
N CYS A 170 -21.80 -18.06 -8.00
CA CYS A 170 -21.03 -16.90 -8.46
C CYS A 170 -20.10 -17.36 -9.59
N SER A 171 -20.20 -16.72 -10.75
CA SER A 171 -19.22 -16.88 -11.82
C SER A 171 -17.82 -16.52 -11.30
N PRO A 172 -16.77 -17.26 -11.67
CA PRO A 172 -15.42 -16.99 -11.21
C PRO A 172 -15.01 -15.56 -11.55
N LEU A 173 -14.31 -14.88 -10.63
CA LEU A 173 -13.74 -13.57 -10.97
C LEU A 173 -12.74 -13.72 -12.12
N PRO A 174 -12.73 -12.78 -13.08
CA PRO A 174 -11.73 -12.77 -14.14
C PRO A 174 -10.32 -12.70 -13.55
N VAL A 175 -9.40 -13.48 -14.11
CA VAL A 175 -7.99 -13.41 -13.70
C VAL A 175 -7.41 -12.11 -14.24
N GLY A 176 -6.77 -11.35 -13.37
CA GLY A 176 -6.20 -10.05 -13.73
C GLY A 176 -7.06 -8.85 -13.38
N SER A 177 -8.31 -9.04 -12.95
CA SER A 177 -9.19 -7.90 -12.60
C SER A 177 -8.72 -7.18 -11.34
N THR A 178 -8.85 -5.85 -11.33
CA THR A 178 -8.51 -4.97 -10.20
C THR A 178 -9.33 -5.32 -8.97
N MET A 179 -10.60 -5.67 -9.15
CA MET A 179 -11.44 -6.19 -8.06
C MET A 179 -10.82 -7.45 -7.43
N ALA A 180 -10.47 -8.44 -8.24
CA ALA A 180 -9.89 -9.69 -7.73
C ALA A 180 -8.56 -9.43 -7.02
N TRP A 181 -7.79 -8.45 -7.49
CA TRP A 181 -6.55 -8.05 -6.86
C TRP A 181 -6.76 -7.40 -5.50
N TYR A 182 -7.61 -6.37 -5.45
CA TYR A 182 -8.01 -5.68 -4.21
C TYR A 182 -8.50 -6.67 -3.15
N LEU A 183 -9.42 -7.56 -3.52
CA LEU A 183 -9.99 -8.54 -2.61
C LEU A 183 -8.96 -9.57 -2.11
N SER A 184 -7.97 -9.90 -2.95
CA SER A 184 -6.89 -10.82 -2.54
C SER A 184 -6.01 -10.19 -1.46
N LEU A 185 -5.72 -8.89 -1.55
CA LEU A 185 -4.95 -8.15 -0.56
C LEU A 185 -5.72 -7.99 0.76
N GLU A 186 -7.00 -7.57 0.69
CA GLU A 186 -7.88 -7.44 1.87
C GLU A 186 -8.04 -8.75 2.65
N SER A 187 -7.89 -9.90 1.98
CA SER A 187 -8.08 -11.21 2.60
C SER A 187 -7.01 -11.57 3.64
N GLY A 188 -5.84 -10.94 3.57
CA GLY A 188 -4.69 -11.33 4.38
C GLY A 188 -4.13 -12.72 4.11
N GLN A 189 -4.55 -13.37 3.02
CA GLN A 189 -4.01 -14.69 2.63
C GLN A 189 -2.80 -14.57 1.71
N LEU A 190 -2.61 -13.39 1.12
CA LEU A 190 -1.53 -13.13 0.20
C LEU A 190 -0.33 -12.52 0.92
N TRP A 191 0.80 -13.21 0.74
CA TRP A 191 2.13 -12.64 0.97
C TRP A 191 2.64 -12.00 -0.32
N PHE A 192 3.08 -10.76 -0.25
CA PHE A 192 3.59 -10.00 -1.38
C PHE A 192 4.82 -9.17 -0.99
N PRO A 193 5.73 -8.85 -1.93
CA PRO A 193 6.95 -8.12 -1.65
C PRO A 193 6.64 -6.65 -1.32
N ALA A 194 7.25 -6.17 -0.24
CA ALA A 194 7.30 -4.77 0.15
C ALA A 194 8.62 -4.49 0.89
N GLN A 195 8.85 -3.23 1.24
CA GLN A 195 9.93 -2.88 2.16
C GLN A 195 9.40 -2.37 3.49
N VAL A 196 10.08 -2.75 4.56
CA VAL A 196 9.76 -2.36 5.95
C VAL A 196 10.83 -1.41 6.47
N TYR A 197 10.42 -0.21 6.84
CA TYR A 197 11.24 0.75 7.54
C TYR A 197 11.50 0.33 8.99
N ASN A 198 12.71 0.61 9.47
CA ASN A 198 13.15 0.39 10.85
C ASN A 198 12.75 -0.99 11.34
N ARG A 199 13.20 -2.05 10.66
CA ARG A 199 13.00 -3.44 11.10
C ARG A 199 13.19 -3.56 12.61
N GLU A 200 12.34 -4.35 13.27
CA GLU A 200 12.37 -4.52 14.74
C GLU A 200 12.22 -3.20 15.51
N ASN A 201 11.38 -2.29 15.01
CA ASN A 201 11.17 -0.95 15.55
C ASN A 201 12.47 -0.14 15.71
N GLY A 202 13.46 -0.37 14.83
CA GLY A 202 14.70 0.40 14.83
C GLY A 202 15.59 0.16 16.07
N HIS A 203 15.44 -0.98 16.76
CA HIS A 203 16.37 -1.36 17.82
C HIS A 203 17.83 -1.34 17.32
N ALA A 204 18.76 -1.03 18.24
CA ALA A 204 20.14 -0.65 17.96
C ALA A 204 20.78 -1.42 16.79
N GLY A 205 20.99 -0.71 15.66
CA GLY A 205 21.56 -1.24 14.42
C GLY A 205 20.64 -1.18 13.19
N PHE A 206 19.32 -1.07 13.39
CA PHE A 206 18.32 -0.98 12.30
C PHE A 206 17.70 0.42 12.16
N LEU A 207 18.24 1.40 12.87
CA LEU A 207 17.71 2.76 12.84
C LEU A 207 17.99 3.41 11.46
N LEU A 208 16.95 4.03 10.90
CA LEU A 208 16.94 4.62 9.57
C LEU A 208 17.36 3.62 8.48
N SER A 209 16.84 2.40 8.59
CA SER A 209 17.05 1.35 7.61
C SER A 209 15.74 0.85 7.01
N CYS A 210 15.80 0.24 5.83
CA CYS A 210 14.66 -0.33 5.13
C CYS A 210 15.04 -1.71 4.56
N TYR A 211 14.18 -2.71 4.74
CA TYR A 211 14.47 -4.09 4.32
C TYR A 211 13.36 -4.67 3.46
N ASP A 212 13.74 -5.45 2.45
CA ASP A 212 12.81 -6.27 1.70
C ASP A 212 12.19 -7.35 2.60
N ALA A 213 10.88 -7.49 2.50
CA ALA A 213 10.11 -8.52 3.19
C ALA A 213 8.90 -8.95 2.36
N ASP A 214 8.45 -10.17 2.58
CA ASP A 214 7.10 -10.54 2.19
C ASP A 214 6.15 -10.07 3.29
N VAL A 215 5.16 -9.26 2.94
CA VAL A 215 4.16 -8.74 3.87
C VAL A 215 2.77 -9.31 3.60
N SER A 216 1.96 -9.41 4.66
CA SER A 216 0.56 -9.84 4.61
C SER A 216 -0.29 -8.93 5.48
N TYR A 217 -1.43 -8.50 4.96
CA TYR A 217 -2.34 -7.58 5.63
C TYR A 217 -3.27 -8.31 6.61
N ASP A 218 -3.59 -7.68 7.74
CA ASP A 218 -4.67 -8.09 8.63
C ASP A 218 -5.75 -7.00 8.68
N SER A 219 -6.90 -7.30 8.09
CA SER A 219 -8.05 -6.39 8.05
C SER A 219 -8.67 -6.11 9.42
N LYS A 220 -8.46 -6.99 10.42
CA LYS A 220 -9.05 -6.82 11.76
C LYS A 220 -8.33 -5.75 12.58
N THR A 221 -7.01 -5.77 12.51
CA THR A 221 -6.14 -4.83 13.24
C THR A 221 -5.72 -3.65 12.38
N ASN A 222 -5.96 -3.71 11.06
CA ASN A 222 -5.47 -2.76 10.08
C ASN A 222 -3.94 -2.60 10.10
N THR A 223 -3.23 -3.71 10.30
CA THR A 223 -1.77 -3.77 10.33
C THR A 223 -1.25 -4.88 9.40
N PHE A 224 0.07 -5.04 9.35
CA PHE A 224 0.73 -6.05 8.54
C PHE A 224 1.60 -6.97 9.40
N GLN A 225 1.84 -8.15 8.84
CA GLN A 225 2.89 -9.06 9.26
C GLN A 225 3.95 -9.08 8.17
N ALA A 226 5.23 -9.05 8.55
CA ALA A 226 6.35 -9.16 7.64
C ALA A 226 7.15 -10.43 7.91
N ARG A 227 7.59 -11.08 6.83
CA ARG A 227 8.52 -12.20 6.82
C ARG A 227 9.78 -11.78 6.10
N TYR A 228 10.87 -11.73 6.86
CA TYR A 228 12.16 -11.38 6.29
C TYR A 228 12.87 -12.61 5.69
N PRO A 229 13.59 -12.45 4.58
CA PRO A 229 14.44 -13.48 4.02
C PRO A 229 15.73 -13.60 4.88
N SER A 230 15.63 -14.23 6.05
CA SER A 230 16.80 -14.59 6.87
C SER A 230 17.14 -16.08 6.72
N GLN A 231 18.44 -16.38 6.66
CA GLN A 231 18.94 -17.76 6.54
C GLN A 231 18.47 -18.60 7.74
N GLY A 232 17.48 -19.46 7.51
CA GLY A 232 17.05 -20.52 8.44
C GLY A 232 16.11 -20.10 9.57
N ARG A 233 16.24 -18.90 10.15
CA ARG A 233 15.27 -18.39 11.14
C ARG A 233 14.26 -17.49 10.44
N ARG A 234 13.02 -17.96 10.26
CA ARG A 234 11.91 -17.08 9.86
C ARG A 234 11.61 -16.14 11.01
N MET A 235 12.02 -14.89 10.86
CA MET A 235 11.59 -13.84 11.76
C MET A 235 10.30 -13.24 11.20
N VAL A 236 9.23 -13.34 11.99
CA VAL A 236 7.95 -12.70 11.70
C VAL A 236 7.83 -11.48 12.59
N GLU A 237 7.70 -10.31 11.99
CA GLU A 237 7.35 -9.08 12.70
C GLU A 237 5.86 -8.84 12.50
N GLU A 238 5.13 -8.60 13.59
CA GLU A 238 3.69 -8.40 13.60
C GLU A 238 3.34 -6.95 13.94
N ASN A 239 2.09 -6.56 13.67
CA ASN A 239 1.54 -5.24 13.99
C ASN A 239 2.27 -4.08 13.30
N ILE A 240 2.76 -4.30 12.08
CA ILE A 240 3.44 -3.27 11.30
C ILE A 240 2.40 -2.29 10.75
N PRO A 241 2.50 -0.99 11.05
CA PRO A 241 1.57 0.01 10.54
C PRO A 241 1.90 0.41 9.09
N TRP A 242 0.94 1.02 8.38
CA TRP A 242 1.07 1.38 6.97
C TRP A 242 2.23 2.34 6.69
N GLU A 243 2.50 3.23 7.63
CA GLU A 243 3.52 4.28 7.54
C GLU A 243 4.93 3.69 7.52
N ARG A 244 5.12 2.49 8.08
CA ARG A 244 6.39 1.76 8.08
C ARG A 244 6.61 0.91 6.83
N LEU A 245 5.68 0.93 5.88
CA LEU A 245 5.81 0.18 4.64
C LEU A 245 5.91 1.11 3.43
N ARG A 246 6.66 0.64 2.43
CA ARG A 246 6.67 1.20 1.08
C ARG A 246 6.77 0.10 0.03
N ALA A 247 6.38 0.43 -1.20
CA ALA A 247 6.77 -0.37 -2.35
C ALA A 247 8.31 -0.34 -2.50
N PRO A 248 8.96 -1.43 -2.96
CA PRO A 248 10.39 -1.41 -3.26
C PRO A 248 10.67 -0.37 -4.36
N PRO A 249 11.59 0.59 -4.13
CA PRO A 249 11.86 1.65 -5.11
C PRO A 249 12.65 1.14 -6.33
N VAL A 250 13.30 -0.02 -6.20
CA VAL A 250 14.10 -0.67 -7.24
C VAL A 250 13.75 -2.16 -7.30
N ASP A 251 13.65 -2.73 -8.50
CA ASP A 251 13.43 -4.17 -8.72
C ASP A 251 14.78 -4.92 -8.70
N THR A 252 15.52 -4.76 -7.59
CA THR A 252 16.83 -5.42 -7.37
C THR A 252 16.64 -6.61 -6.44
N GLN A 253 17.28 -7.75 -6.72
CA GLN A 253 17.20 -8.89 -5.82
C GLN A 253 17.89 -8.60 -4.47
N PRO A 254 17.44 -9.18 -3.35
CA PRO A 254 18.00 -8.86 -2.03
C PRO A 254 19.51 -9.10 -1.86
N LEU A 255 20.11 -10.00 -2.65
CA LEU A 255 21.54 -10.31 -2.62
C LEU A 255 22.35 -9.60 -3.72
N GLU A 256 21.67 -8.86 -4.59
CA GLU A 256 22.27 -8.24 -5.76
C GLU A 256 22.67 -6.79 -5.46
N LEU A 257 23.86 -6.43 -5.94
CA LEU A 257 24.39 -5.09 -5.82
C LEU A 257 23.64 -4.16 -6.77
N HIS A 258 23.02 -3.11 -6.23
CA HIS A 258 22.38 -2.08 -7.04
C HIS A 258 23.43 -1.26 -7.81
N VAL A 259 23.16 -1.03 -9.10
CA VAL A 259 24.03 -0.22 -9.95
C VAL A 259 23.71 1.26 -9.75
N SER A 260 24.60 1.96 -9.06
CA SER A 260 24.47 3.39 -8.79
C SER A 260 24.71 4.23 -10.04
N ASP A 261 23.69 4.94 -10.53
CA ASP A 261 23.78 5.88 -11.65
C ASP A 261 24.07 7.33 -11.21
N CYS A 262 23.91 7.63 -9.92
CA CYS A 262 23.96 8.99 -9.40
C CYS A 262 25.35 9.46 -8.92
N LEU A 263 26.35 8.57 -8.81
CA LEU A 263 27.63 8.83 -8.11
C LEU A 263 28.38 10.06 -8.63
N GLY A 264 28.39 10.29 -9.94
CA GLY A 264 29.05 11.45 -10.55
C GLY A 264 28.39 12.80 -10.23
N SER A 265 27.13 12.78 -9.79
CA SER A 265 26.31 13.97 -9.53
C SER A 265 26.14 14.29 -8.04
N LEU A 266 26.59 13.41 -7.15
CA LEU A 266 26.42 13.57 -5.70
C LEU A 266 27.17 14.79 -5.17
N ARG A 267 26.45 15.69 -4.49
CA ARG A 267 26.95 16.91 -3.87
C ARG A 267 26.70 16.88 -2.37
N PRO A 268 27.54 17.55 -1.56
CA PRO A 268 27.24 17.74 -0.14
C PRO A 268 25.82 18.26 0.08
N GLY A 269 25.11 17.69 1.06
CA GLY A 269 23.70 17.96 1.35
C GLY A 269 22.71 17.06 0.61
N ASP A 270 23.14 16.32 -0.43
CA ASP A 270 22.24 15.37 -1.10
C ASP A 270 21.83 14.23 -0.16
N HIS A 271 20.54 13.87 -0.19
CA HIS A 271 19.99 12.75 0.56
C HIS A 271 20.14 11.45 -0.23
N ILE A 272 20.51 10.36 0.44
CA ILE A 272 20.81 9.09 -0.21
C ILE A 272 20.29 7.89 0.56
N GLU A 273 20.12 6.78 -0.16
CA GLU A 273 20.02 5.44 0.41
C GLU A 273 21.22 4.61 -0.05
N VAL A 274 21.84 3.91 0.88
CA VAL A 274 23.02 3.07 0.64
C VAL A 274 22.67 1.64 0.99
N GLN A 275 22.93 0.70 0.08
CA GLN A 275 22.87 -0.71 0.40
C GLN A 275 23.92 -1.04 1.45
N TRP A 276 23.53 -1.76 2.50
CA TRP A 276 24.46 -2.24 3.50
C TRP A 276 24.11 -3.66 3.94
N ARG A 277 25.13 -4.46 4.25
CA ARG A 277 24.97 -5.78 4.87
C ARG A 277 26.12 -6.09 5.83
N LYS A 278 25.82 -6.88 6.86
CA LYS A 278 26.82 -7.29 7.87
C LYS A 278 27.86 -8.26 7.31
N SER A 279 27.43 -9.23 6.51
CA SER A 279 28.29 -10.20 5.83
C SER A 279 27.69 -10.54 4.46
N LYS A 280 28.50 -11.16 3.60
CA LYS A 280 28.08 -11.53 2.23
C LYS A 280 26.96 -12.58 2.17
N GLU A 281 26.69 -13.22 3.29
CA GLU A 281 25.62 -14.22 3.45
C GLU A 281 24.25 -13.59 3.67
N PHE A 282 24.21 -12.32 4.11
CA PHE A 282 22.98 -11.59 4.37
C PHE A 282 22.53 -10.79 3.14
N PRO A 283 21.21 -10.62 2.95
CA PRO A 283 20.69 -9.67 1.98
C PRO A 283 21.08 -8.23 2.36
N TYR A 284 21.13 -7.36 1.36
CA TYR A 284 21.24 -5.92 1.58
C TYR A 284 19.95 -5.39 2.20
N GLY A 285 20.11 -4.46 3.15
CA GLY A 285 19.09 -3.46 3.45
C GLY A 285 19.54 -2.10 2.92
N TRP A 286 18.66 -1.10 3.01
CA TRP A 286 18.92 0.27 2.61
C TRP A 286 19.03 1.18 3.82
N TRP A 287 20.13 1.91 3.95
CA TRP A 287 20.33 2.88 5.03
C TRP A 287 20.26 4.28 4.48
N TYR A 288 19.49 5.11 5.15
CA TYR A 288 19.44 6.52 4.86
C TYR A 288 20.69 7.23 5.37
N GLY A 289 21.20 8.15 4.56
CA GLY A 289 22.29 9.03 4.90
C GLY A 289 22.25 10.31 4.07
N VAL A 290 23.22 11.17 4.31
CA VAL A 290 23.43 12.41 3.54
C VAL A 290 24.86 12.45 3.02
N VAL A 291 25.08 13.11 1.90
CA VAL A 291 26.43 13.37 1.38
C VAL A 291 27.05 14.48 2.22
N GLY A 292 28.19 14.20 2.84
CA GLY A 292 28.95 15.17 3.62
C GLY A 292 30.00 15.90 2.79
N HIS A 293 30.62 16.90 3.42
CA HIS A 293 31.85 17.50 2.90
C HIS A 293 33.05 16.59 3.16
N LEU A 294 34.04 16.63 2.26
CA LEU A 294 35.35 16.02 2.51
C LEU A 294 36.06 16.78 3.62
N GLN A 295 36.91 16.09 4.40
CA GLN A 295 37.66 16.72 5.50
C GLN A 295 38.58 17.86 5.05
N SER A 296 39.04 17.83 3.80
CA SER A 296 39.87 18.87 3.20
C SER A 296 39.06 20.07 2.67
N CYS A 297 37.73 20.00 2.68
CA CYS A 297 36.87 21.07 2.19
C CYS A 297 36.62 22.09 3.29
N SER A 298 36.69 23.38 2.98
CA SER A 298 36.44 24.46 3.93
C SER A 298 34.95 24.71 4.23
N GLU A 299 34.07 23.77 3.85
CA GLU A 299 32.60 23.85 3.96
C GLU A 299 31.96 25.13 3.40
N ASN A 300 32.69 25.90 2.59
CA ASN A 300 32.22 27.14 2.00
C ASN A 300 31.52 26.83 0.67
N GLU A 301 30.23 27.13 0.56
CA GLU A 301 29.42 26.87 -0.64
C GLU A 301 30.03 27.49 -1.91
N ALA A 302 30.66 28.66 -1.80
CA ALA A 302 31.26 29.35 -2.95
C ALA A 302 32.57 28.72 -3.45
N HIS A 303 33.23 27.89 -2.63
CA HIS A 303 34.55 27.31 -2.93
C HIS A 303 34.59 25.78 -2.74
N CYS A 304 33.43 25.13 -2.65
CA CYS A 304 33.35 23.69 -2.43
C CYS A 304 33.86 22.90 -3.65
N CYS A 305 34.97 22.19 -3.46
CA CYS A 305 35.59 21.36 -4.52
C CYS A 305 35.25 19.86 -4.38
N CYS A 306 34.24 19.50 -3.59
CA CYS A 306 33.89 18.09 -3.32
C CYS A 306 33.35 17.34 -4.54
N LEU A 307 32.83 18.06 -5.55
CA LEU A 307 32.30 17.44 -6.77
C LEU A 307 33.43 17.03 -7.73
N GLN A 308 34.53 17.77 -7.73
CA GLN A 308 35.70 17.50 -8.58
C GLN A 308 36.59 16.39 -8.02
N ASN A 309 36.42 16.04 -6.75
CA ASN A 309 37.16 14.94 -6.12
C ASN A 309 36.53 13.60 -6.49
N ASP A 310 37.38 12.59 -6.69
CA ASP A 310 36.96 11.22 -6.97
C ASP A 310 36.37 10.51 -5.74
N GLU A 311 36.56 11.05 -4.54
CA GLU A 311 35.98 10.53 -3.31
C GLU A 311 34.71 11.29 -2.88
N VAL A 312 33.76 10.56 -2.30
CA VAL A 312 32.53 11.10 -1.71
C VAL A 312 32.44 10.67 -0.25
N MET A 313 32.19 11.63 0.63
CA MET A 313 31.90 11.36 2.04
C MET A 313 30.41 11.07 2.21
N LEU A 314 30.07 9.93 2.81
CA LEU A 314 28.72 9.62 3.23
C LEU A 314 28.63 9.78 4.75
N GLU A 315 27.59 10.46 5.21
CA GLU A 315 27.33 10.69 6.62
C GLU A 315 26.00 10.07 7.07
N PHE A 316 26.07 9.34 8.17
CA PHE A 316 24.96 8.65 8.82
C PHE A 316 24.66 9.36 10.14
N ASN A 317 23.83 10.39 10.07
CA ASN A 317 23.64 11.33 11.16
C ASN A 317 22.94 10.74 12.40
N GLN A 318 22.36 9.54 12.27
CA GLN A 318 21.82 8.75 13.37
C GLN A 318 22.89 8.22 14.33
N HIS A 319 24.16 8.19 13.92
CA HIS A 319 25.26 7.76 14.79
C HIS A 319 25.94 8.96 15.48
N PRO A 320 26.47 8.80 16.70
CA PRO A 320 27.30 9.81 17.35
C PRO A 320 28.54 10.15 16.52
N LEU A 321 29.08 11.36 16.67
CA LEU A 321 30.25 11.83 15.90
C LEU A 321 31.49 10.94 16.03
N GLU A 322 31.68 10.32 17.20
CA GLU A 322 32.81 9.43 17.50
C GLU A 322 32.61 8.01 16.95
N SER A 323 31.40 7.69 16.48
CA SER A 323 31.10 6.36 15.96
C SER A 323 31.83 6.13 14.64
N ARG A 324 32.48 4.97 14.52
CA ARG A 324 33.04 4.50 13.23
C ARG A 324 31.98 4.36 12.13
N TRP A 325 30.70 4.26 12.50
CA TRP A 325 29.57 4.13 11.59
C TRP A 325 29.04 5.49 11.11
N ARG A 326 29.54 6.60 11.68
CA ARG A 326 29.10 7.97 11.35
C ARG A 326 29.46 8.36 9.92
N ARG A 327 30.66 7.98 9.47
CA ARG A 327 31.23 8.43 8.20
C ARG A 327 31.85 7.27 7.45
N THR A 328 31.70 7.27 6.15
CA THR A 328 32.45 6.37 5.26
C THR A 328 32.78 7.09 3.96
N MET A 329 33.86 6.65 3.29
CA MET A 329 34.27 7.21 2.01
C MET A 329 34.07 6.18 0.90
N ILE A 330 33.59 6.65 -0.25
CA ILE A 330 33.41 5.85 -1.45
C ILE A 330 34.06 6.54 -2.66
N SER A 331 34.35 5.78 -3.71
CA SER A 331 34.85 6.32 -4.97
C SER A 331 33.71 6.62 -5.93
N ARG A 332 33.70 7.79 -6.60
CA ARG A 332 32.73 8.12 -7.66
C ARG A 332 32.87 7.25 -8.90
N LYS A 333 34.10 6.88 -9.25
CA LYS A 333 34.44 6.25 -10.55
C LYS A 333 34.48 4.74 -10.49
N SER A 334 34.88 4.17 -9.35
CA SER A 334 35.11 2.73 -9.22
C SER A 334 34.34 2.10 -8.05
N HIS A 335 33.24 2.72 -7.60
CA HIS A 335 32.45 2.15 -6.51
C HIS A 335 31.96 0.75 -6.88
N ARG A 336 32.26 -0.19 -5.99
CA ARG A 336 31.66 -1.51 -5.90
C ARG A 336 31.30 -1.73 -4.44
N GLU A 337 30.85 -2.94 -4.11
CA GLU A 337 30.80 -3.32 -2.70
C GLU A 337 32.17 -3.12 -2.02
N SER A 338 32.21 -2.31 -0.97
CA SER A 338 33.41 -2.00 -0.19
C SER A 338 33.14 -2.16 1.31
N GLY A 339 34.17 -2.46 2.08
CA GLY A 339 34.06 -2.70 3.53
C GLY A 339 34.56 -4.08 3.95
N ASN A 340 34.21 -4.48 5.17
CA ASN A 340 34.69 -5.71 5.80
C ASN A 340 33.68 -6.19 6.87
N GLU A 341 33.94 -7.32 7.51
CA GLU A 341 33.03 -7.91 8.51
C GLU A 341 32.88 -7.07 9.79
N VAL A 342 33.82 -6.16 10.05
CA VAL A 342 33.83 -5.28 11.23
C VAL A 342 32.95 -4.04 10.99
N SER A 343 33.06 -3.42 9.81
CA SER A 343 32.32 -2.23 9.40
C SER A 343 31.11 -2.53 8.50
N GLY A 344 30.81 -3.81 8.26
CA GLY A 344 29.90 -4.22 7.20
C GLY A 344 30.36 -3.83 5.80
N PHE A 345 29.54 -4.19 4.83
CA PHE A 345 29.76 -3.98 3.42
C PHE A 345 28.76 -2.95 2.89
N TYR A 346 29.28 -1.87 2.31
CA TYR A 346 28.53 -0.81 1.65
C TYR A 346 28.46 -1.10 0.16
N GLY A 347 27.25 -1.17 -0.38
CA GLY A 347 26.95 -1.53 -1.76
C GLY A 347 26.46 -0.34 -2.59
N GLY A 348 25.43 -0.59 -3.40
CA GLY A 348 24.86 0.40 -4.31
C GLY A 348 24.23 1.59 -3.59
N ILE A 349 24.11 2.70 -4.30
CA ILE A 349 23.69 3.98 -3.75
C ILE A 349 22.65 4.59 -4.66
N ARG A 350 21.56 5.05 -4.07
CA ARG A 350 20.48 5.77 -4.73
C ARG A 350 20.41 7.19 -4.17
N LYS A 351 20.33 8.18 -5.05
CA LYS A 351 20.02 9.56 -4.65
C LYS A 351 18.51 9.73 -4.44
N LEU A 352 18.13 10.30 -3.31
CA LEU A 352 16.76 10.70 -3.02
C LEU A 352 16.53 12.11 -3.54
N SER A 353 15.59 12.26 -4.48
CA SER A 353 15.21 13.55 -5.04
C SER A 353 13.78 13.95 -4.69
N GLU A 354 12.93 12.97 -4.35
CA GLU A 354 11.55 13.23 -4.01
C GLU A 354 11.41 13.67 -2.56
N HIS A 355 10.82 14.86 -2.35
CA HIS A 355 10.61 15.42 -1.02
C HIS A 355 9.76 14.50 -0.13
N SER A 356 8.81 13.74 -0.70
CA SER A 356 7.96 12.82 0.07
C SER A 356 8.77 11.67 0.69
N GLU A 357 9.78 11.15 -0.01
CA GLU A 357 10.69 10.10 0.49
C GLU A 357 11.58 10.66 1.59
N ILE A 358 12.15 11.85 1.40
CA ILE A 358 13.01 12.51 2.38
C ILE A 358 12.22 12.80 3.67
N SER A 359 11.04 13.40 3.57
CA SER A 359 10.19 13.66 4.74
C SER A 359 9.75 12.39 5.46
N THR A 360 9.60 11.27 4.73
CA THR A 360 9.33 9.96 5.38
C THR A 360 10.52 9.57 6.25
N TRP A 361 11.75 9.66 5.76
CA TRP A 361 12.95 9.39 6.55
C TRP A 361 13.13 10.32 7.74
N GLU A 362 12.88 11.62 7.56
CA GLU A 362 12.91 12.60 8.64
C GLU A 362 11.87 12.31 9.73
N SER A 363 10.67 11.85 9.35
CA SER A 363 9.64 11.45 10.32
C SER A 363 10.00 10.19 11.12
N LEU A 364 10.90 9.36 10.58
CA LEU A 364 11.41 8.14 11.21
C LEU A 364 12.64 8.39 12.08
N TRP A 365 13.13 9.63 12.17
CA TRP A 365 14.23 10.00 13.04
C TRP A 365 13.89 9.65 14.49
N PRO A 366 14.83 9.08 15.27
CA PRO A 366 14.59 8.90 16.68
C PRO A 366 14.33 10.27 17.30
N THR A 367 13.14 10.47 17.86
CA THR A 367 12.95 11.56 18.81
C THR A 367 13.96 11.33 19.91
N LEU A 368 14.90 12.25 20.09
CA LEU A 368 15.84 12.24 21.19
C LEU A 368 15.03 11.95 22.46
N THR A 369 15.22 10.75 23.02
CA THR A 369 14.84 10.50 24.41
C THR A 369 15.80 11.36 25.23
N THR A 370 15.40 12.61 25.44
CA THR A 370 16.00 13.52 26.42
C THR A 370 15.93 12.93 27.81
#